data_AF-A0A3D4BBE6-F1
#
_entry.id   AF-A0A3D4BBE6-F1
#
_cell.length_a   1.000
_cell.length_b   1.000
_cell.length_c   1.000
_cell.angle_alpha   90.00
_cell.angle_beta   90.00
_cell.angle_gamma   90.00
#
_symmetry.space_group_name_H-M   'P 1'
#
loop_
_entity.id
_entity.type
_entity.pdbx_description
1 polymer ?
#
loop_
_entity_poly.entity_id
_entity_poly.type
_entity_poly.pdbx_seq_one_letter_code
_entity_poly.pdbx_strand_id
1 'polypeptide(L)'
;NWLGELGFDVNYIVARDHADHSSAYPRVNVFGKLSGKMAMPALHLNGHTDVVPAGEGWTVDPFGGEIKDGRVYGRGACDMKGGIAAALFAVAA
;
A
#
# COMPACT_ATOMS: atom_id res chain seq x y z
N ASN A 1 7.85 12.04 -0.82
CA ASN A 1 7.12 10.77 -1.08
C ASN A 1 5.78 11.14 -1.68
N TRP A 2 5.14 10.25 -2.44
CA TRP A 2 3.95 10.60 -3.23
C TRP A 2 2.77 11.12 -2.39
N LEU A 3 2.54 10.59 -1.18
CA LEU A 3 1.51 11.11 -0.26
C LEU A 3 1.77 12.56 0.15
N GLY A 4 3.02 12.93 0.43
CA GLY A 4 3.39 14.30 0.75
C GLY A 4 3.18 15.27 -0.43
N GLU A 5 3.38 14.80 -1.66
CA GLU A 5 3.09 15.59 -2.87
C GLU A 5 1.58 15.84 -3.03
N LEU A 6 0.73 14.94 -2.51
CA LEU A 6 -0.72 15.11 -2.41
C LEU A 6 -1.18 15.94 -1.19
N GLY A 7 -0.24 16.49 -0.41
CA GLY A 7 -0.54 17.37 0.73
C GLY A 7 -0.86 16.65 2.04
N PHE A 8 -0.61 15.34 2.14
CA PHE A 8 -0.74 14.62 3.41
C PHE A 8 0.41 14.97 4.35
N ASP A 9 0.11 15.06 5.64
CA ASP A 9 1.10 14.92 6.71
C ASP A 9 1.42 13.43 6.87
N VAL A 10 2.67 13.04 6.59
CA VAL A 10 3.08 11.64 6.47
C VAL A 10 4.05 11.26 7.58
N ASN A 11 3.66 10.24 8.35
CA ASN A 11 4.43 9.71 9.47
C ASN A 11 4.79 8.25 9.21
N TYR A 12 6.02 7.87 9.53
CA TYR A 12 6.51 6.50 9.45
C TYR A 12 6.68 5.95 10.87
N ILE A 13 5.95 4.90 11.19
CA ILE A 13 5.94 4.30 12.51
C ILE A 13 6.54 2.90 12.42
N VAL A 14 7.70 2.72 13.02
CA VAL A 14 8.37 1.42 13.06
C VAL A 14 7.76 0.55 14.16
N ALA A 15 7.31 -0.65 13.81
CA ALA A 15 6.74 -1.61 14.75
C ALA A 15 7.85 -2.36 15.50
N ARG A 16 8.57 -1.64 16.38
CA ARG A 16 9.80 -2.13 17.06
C ARG A 16 9.58 -3.40 17.88
N ASP A 17 8.41 -3.56 18.49
CA ASP A 17 8.08 -4.69 19.37
C ASP A 17 7.43 -5.87 18.63
N HIS A 18 7.33 -5.80 17.30
CA HIS A 18 6.75 -6.88 16.50
C HIS A 18 7.77 -8.00 16.29
N ALA A 19 7.36 -9.27 16.45
CA ALA A 19 8.26 -10.42 16.33
C ALA A 19 8.98 -10.49 14.97
N ASP A 20 8.30 -10.07 13.90
CA ASP A 20 8.87 -10.05 12.55
C ASP A 20 9.69 -8.78 12.21
N HIS A 21 9.89 -7.86 13.17
CA HIS A 21 10.72 -6.68 12.99
C HIS A 21 12.20 -7.01 13.22
N SER A 22 13.04 -6.65 12.26
CA SER A 22 14.49 -6.70 12.42
C SER A 22 15.15 -5.53 11.70
N SER A 23 16.43 -5.29 11.96
CA SER A 23 17.21 -4.28 11.23
C SER A 23 17.33 -4.59 9.74
N ALA A 24 17.38 -5.87 9.37
CA ALA A 24 17.42 -6.32 7.98
C ALA A 24 16.04 -6.25 7.29
N TYR A 25 14.97 -6.49 8.05
CA TYR A 25 13.59 -6.49 7.56
C TYR A 25 12.69 -5.64 8.47
N PRO A 26 12.81 -4.29 8.39
CA PRO A 26 12.06 -3.43 9.27
C PRO A 26 10.57 -3.44 8.91
N ARG A 27 9.73 -3.71 9.92
CA ARG A 27 8.27 -3.51 9.82
C ARG A 27 7.93 -2.05 10.06
N VAL A 28 7.43 -1.38 9.03
CA VAL A 28 7.11 0.05 9.04
C VAL A 28 5.67 0.25 8.59
N ASN A 29 4.88 0.90 9.43
CA ASN A 29 3.58 1.43 9.06
C ASN A 29 3.73 2.85 8.53
N VAL A 30 2.96 3.20 7.51
CA VAL A 30 2.89 4.56 6.97
C VAL A 30 1.52 5.12 7.29
N PHE A 31 1.48 6.25 7.99
CA PHE A 31 0.25 6.96 8.31
C PHE A 31 0.25 8.31 7.58
N GLY A 32 -0.77 8.54 6.76
CA GLY A 32 -1.00 9.82 6.09
C GLY A 32 -2.28 10.46 6.62
N LYS A 33 -2.22 11.74 7.00
CA LYS A 33 -3.40 12.54 7.34
C LYS A 33 -3.55 13.71 6.37
N LEU A 34 -4.69 13.76 5.69
CA LEU A 34 -5.11 14.93 4.92
C LEU A 34 -6.20 15.67 5.69
N SER A 35 -5.95 16.94 6.03
CA SER A 35 -6.94 17.76 6.75
C SER A 35 -7.97 18.33 5.78
N GLY A 36 -9.25 18.04 6.03
CA GLY A 36 -10.36 18.66 5.29
C GLY A 36 -10.54 20.14 5.65
N LYS A 37 -11.22 20.89 4.77
CA LYS A 37 -11.53 22.32 5.00
C LYS A 37 -12.60 22.56 6.06
N MET A 38 -13.36 21.53 6.42
CA MET A 38 -14.46 21.59 7.38
C MET A 38 -14.30 20.48 8.42
N ALA A 39 -14.88 20.70 9.60
CA ALA A 39 -14.96 19.68 10.64
C ALA A 39 -16.01 18.61 10.27
N MET A 40 -15.56 17.57 9.58
CA MET A 40 -16.35 16.41 9.19
C MET A 40 -15.83 15.15 9.89
N PRO A 41 -16.63 14.07 10.02
CA PRO A 41 -16.13 12.79 10.49
C PRO A 41 -14.93 12.31 9.66
N ALA A 42 -13.92 11.77 10.33
CA ALA A 42 -12.74 11.23 9.66
C ALA A 42 -13.06 9.89 8.98
N LEU A 43 -12.67 9.75 7.71
CA LEU A 43 -12.64 8.47 7.01
C LEU A 43 -11.21 7.90 7.09
N HIS A 44 -11.07 6.67 7.59
CA HIS A 44 -9.80 5.96 7.60
C HIS A 44 -9.79 4.91 6.50
N LEU A 45 -8.92 5.10 5.51
CA LEU A 45 -8.61 4.12 4.49
C LEU A 45 -7.37 3.34 4.93
N ASN A 46 -7.48 2.02 5.05
CA ASN A 46 -6.40 1.16 5.52
C ASN A 46 -6.13 0.05 4.50
N GLY A 47 -4.88 -0.41 4.47
CA GLY A 47 -4.46 -1.57 3.70
C GLY A 47 -3.07 -2.02 4.11
N HIS A 48 -2.69 -3.21 3.65
CA HIS A 48 -1.36 -3.80 3.89
C HIS A 48 -0.56 -3.84 2.57
N THR A 49 0.75 -3.63 2.67
CA THR A 49 1.66 -3.57 1.51
C THR A 49 2.53 -4.81 1.37
N ASP A 50 2.60 -5.63 2.42
CA ASP A 50 3.25 -6.92 2.38
C ASP A 50 2.46 -7.87 1.48
N VAL A 51 3.14 -8.93 1.09
CA VAL A 51 2.58 -9.95 0.22
C VAL A 51 3.09 -11.28 0.69
N VAL A 52 2.26 -12.31 0.55
CA VAL A 52 2.72 -13.69 0.71
C VAL A 52 3.74 -14.03 -0.39
N PRO A 53 4.57 -15.07 -0.20
CA PRO A 53 5.42 -15.58 -1.27
C PRO A 53 4.65 -15.84 -2.56
N ALA A 54 5.28 -15.66 -3.72
CA ALA A 54 4.63 -15.85 -5.02
C ALA A 54 4.05 -17.27 -5.17
N GLY A 55 4.72 -18.29 -4.61
CA GLY A 55 4.41 -19.69 -4.87
C GLY A 55 4.89 -20.12 -6.25
N GLU A 56 4.54 -21.34 -6.63
CA GLU A 56 4.90 -21.92 -7.94
C GLU A 56 3.77 -21.76 -8.97
N GLY A 57 4.03 -22.12 -10.23
CA GLY A 57 3.01 -22.19 -11.29
C GLY A 57 2.70 -20.87 -12.01
N TRP A 58 3.48 -19.82 -11.76
CA TRP A 58 3.38 -18.57 -12.51
C TRP A 58 3.83 -18.76 -13.97
N THR A 59 3.04 -18.23 -14.89
CA THR A 59 3.36 -18.22 -16.34
C THR A 59 4.01 -16.92 -16.81
N VAL A 60 4.08 -15.92 -15.92
CA VAL A 60 4.69 -14.61 -16.07
C VAL A 60 5.48 -14.30 -14.80
N ASP A 61 6.35 -13.28 -14.81
CA ASP A 61 7.05 -12.89 -13.58
C ASP A 61 6.03 -12.43 -12.51
N PRO A 62 5.94 -13.10 -11.33
CA PRO A 62 5.03 -12.71 -10.26
C PRO A 62 5.24 -11.28 -9.76
N PHE A 63 6.41 -10.69 -9.93
CA PHE A 63 6.71 -9.33 -9.50
C PHE A 63 6.91 -8.36 -10.67
N GLY A 64 6.72 -8.82 -11.91
CA GLY A 64 6.87 -8.01 -13.12
C GLY A 64 5.70 -7.07 -13.42
N GLY A 65 4.50 -7.35 -12.86
CA GLY A 65 3.32 -6.51 -13.03
C GLY A 65 2.77 -6.50 -14.47
N GLU A 66 2.88 -7.62 -15.19
CA GLU A 66 2.48 -7.74 -16.59
C GLU A 66 1.01 -7.40 -16.81
N ILE A 67 0.71 -6.61 -17.84
CA ILE A 67 -0.65 -6.32 -18.27
C ILE A 67 -0.99 -7.17 -19.48
N LYS A 68 -2.00 -8.03 -19.35
CA LYS A 68 -2.45 -8.92 -20.42
C LYS A 68 -3.96 -9.07 -20.39
N ASP A 69 -4.60 -8.97 -21.56
CA ASP A 69 -6.05 -9.12 -21.73
C ASP A 69 -6.87 -8.25 -20.76
N GLY A 70 -6.41 -7.01 -20.54
CA GLY A 70 -7.06 -6.03 -19.65
C GLY A 70 -6.89 -6.31 -18.15
N ARG A 71 -5.99 -7.23 -17.76
CA ARG A 71 -5.72 -7.59 -16.36
C ARG A 71 -4.26 -7.34 -16.01
N VAL A 72 -4.01 -6.95 -14.75
CA VAL A 72 -2.67 -6.86 -14.16
C VAL A 72 -2.36 -8.18 -13.46
N TYR A 73 -1.30 -8.86 -13.88
CA TYR A 73 -0.79 -10.08 -13.28
C TYR A 73 0.40 -9.75 -12.38
N GLY A 74 0.27 -10.05 -11.09
CA GLY A 74 1.35 -9.90 -10.13
C GLY A 74 0.96 -10.23 -8.70
N ARG A 75 1.89 -10.77 -7.92
CA ARG A 75 1.75 -10.99 -6.50
C ARG A 75 1.56 -9.65 -5.80
N GLY A 76 0.43 -9.53 -5.12
CA GLY A 76 0.03 -8.28 -4.46
C GLY A 76 -0.88 -7.39 -5.28
N ALA A 77 -1.05 -7.65 -6.60
CA ALA A 77 -1.88 -6.80 -7.45
C ALA A 77 -3.34 -6.75 -6.96
N CYS A 78 -3.93 -7.91 -6.67
CA CYS A 78 -5.28 -8.00 -6.10
C CYS A 78 -5.28 -7.82 -4.57
N ASP A 79 -4.35 -8.49 -3.87
CA ASP A 79 -4.27 -8.51 -2.39
C ASP A 79 -2.96 -7.90 -1.87
N MET A 80 -2.94 -6.62 -1.48
CA MET A 80 -4.02 -5.65 -1.73
C MET A 80 -3.53 -4.32 -2.31
N LYS A 81 -2.41 -4.33 -3.04
CA LYS A 81 -1.82 -3.12 -3.62
C LYS A 81 -2.75 -2.43 -4.61
N GLY A 82 -3.57 -3.18 -5.36
CA GLY A 82 -4.61 -2.61 -6.22
C GLY A 82 -5.68 -1.85 -5.43
N GLY A 83 -6.10 -2.39 -4.28
CA GLY A 83 -7.03 -1.71 -3.38
C GLY A 83 -6.44 -0.43 -2.79
N ILE A 84 -5.18 -0.47 -2.36
CA ILE A 84 -4.44 0.73 -1.90
C ILE A 84 -4.36 1.77 -3.02
N ALA A 85 -3.98 1.37 -4.24
CA ALA A 85 -3.91 2.28 -5.38
C ALA A 85 -5.28 2.93 -5.65
N ALA A 86 -6.35 2.13 -5.72
CA ALA A 86 -7.71 2.64 -5.92
C ALA A 86 -8.12 3.67 -4.85
N ALA A 87 -7.84 3.37 -3.58
CA ALA A 87 -8.13 4.28 -2.47
C ALA A 87 -7.37 5.61 -2.58
N LEU A 88 -6.08 5.56 -2.94
CA LEU A 88 -5.26 6.77 -3.10
C LEU A 88 -5.69 7.61 -4.30
N PHE A 89 -6.02 6.99 -5.43
CA PHE A 89 -6.56 7.69 -6.59
C PHE A 89 -7.94 8.30 -6.32
N ALA A 90 -8.79 7.64 -5.52
CA ALA A 90 -10.09 8.19 -5.14
C ALA A 90 -9.95 9.46 -4.27
N VAL A 91 -8.90 9.55 -3.45
CA VAL A 91 -8.63 10.77 -2.66
C VAL A 91 -7.96 11.87 -3.50
N ALA A 92 -7.19 11.50 -4.52
CA ALA A 92 -6.49 12.45 -5.39
C ALA A 92 -7.35 13.02 -6.54
N ALA A 93 -8.50 12.40 -6.84
CA ALA A 93 -9.44 12.81 -7.88
C ALA A 93 -10.27 14.03 -7.47
#